data_AF-A0A261UN04-F1
#
_entry.id   AF-A0A261UN04-F1
#
_cell.length_a   1.000
_cell.length_b   1.000
_cell.length_c   1.000
_cell.angle_alpha   90.00
_cell.angle_beta   90.00
_cell.angle_gamma   90.00
#
_symmetry.space_group_name_H-M   'P 1'
#
loop_
_entity.id
_entity.type
_entity.pdbx_description
1 polymer ?
#
loop_
_entity_poly.entity_id
_entity_poly.type
_entity_poly.pdbx_seq_one_letter_code
_entity_poly.pdbx_strand_id
1 'polypeptide(L)'
;MGSGKSTTMRFIAKALEESGRLALPIHERTEPHPVRATDDLEHWFEPWRDATPRQLASSALARWAAFVEKARNDSTIPVLDGQLFHGDLTHLLLMDADAALIADYVRALAATVAPLSPFVLYLWQEDVEKAIRTVCTERGPEWVNYQVNWKLAGPYCVRQGYRGLAGLISLYRDYRDLTDRLFEEIPLAKMAIENSRREWAAYQRQIMTALGL
;
A
#
# COMPACT_ATOMS: atom_id res chain seq x y z
N MET A 1 4.49 1.54 8.42
CA MET A 1 5.15 0.22 8.56
C MET A 1 4.60 -0.46 9.80
N GLY A 2 4.53 -1.80 9.87
CA GLY A 2 4.12 -2.50 11.10
C GLY A 2 2.68 -2.24 11.56
N SER A 3 1.82 -1.68 10.71
CA SER A 3 0.44 -1.31 11.06
C SER A 3 -0.54 -2.49 11.03
N GLY A 4 -0.08 -3.74 10.91
CA GLY A 4 -0.95 -4.91 10.93
C GLY A 4 -1.66 -5.26 9.62
N LYS A 5 -1.27 -4.68 8.48
CA LYS A 5 -1.90 -4.93 7.15
C LYS A 5 -1.94 -6.42 6.78
N SER A 6 -0.80 -7.10 6.76
CA SER A 6 -0.71 -8.52 6.38
C SER A 6 -1.51 -9.43 7.32
N THR A 7 -1.54 -9.11 8.61
CA THR A 7 -2.34 -9.84 9.60
C THR A 7 -3.83 -9.63 9.36
N THR A 8 -4.22 -8.39 9.05
CA THR A 8 -5.61 -8.02 8.76
C THR A 8 -6.10 -8.64 7.45
N MET A 9 -5.27 -8.65 6.41
CA MET A 9 -5.56 -9.33 5.14
C MET A 9 -5.85 -10.82 5.38
N ARG A 10 -4.99 -11.54 6.13
CA ARG A 10 -5.22 -12.95 6.46
C ARG A 10 -6.48 -13.16 7.29
N PHE A 11 -6.74 -12.27 8.25
CA PHE A 11 -7.95 -12.32 9.08
C PHE A 11 -9.22 -12.18 8.22
N ILE A 12 -9.28 -11.20 7.32
CA ILE A 12 -10.42 -10.99 6.43
C ILE A 12 -10.61 -12.18 5.49
N ALA A 13 -9.52 -12.70 4.89
CA ALA A 13 -9.60 -13.86 4.02
C ALA A 13 -10.16 -15.08 4.75
N LYS A 14 -9.67 -15.36 5.97
CA LYS A 14 -10.19 -16.45 6.81
C LYS A 14 -11.67 -16.26 7.14
N ALA A 15 -12.07 -15.04 7.50
CA ALA A 15 -13.46 -14.74 7.84
C ALA A 15 -14.42 -14.91 6.64
N LEU A 16 -13.96 -14.56 5.43
CA LEU A 16 -14.69 -14.83 4.19
C LEU A 16 -14.88 -16.34 3.97
N GLU A 17 -13.81 -17.12 4.12
CA GLU A 17 -13.87 -18.59 4.00
C GLU A 17 -14.82 -19.21 5.04
N GLU A 18 -14.76 -18.76 6.29
CA GLU A 18 -15.67 -19.21 7.37
C GLU A 18 -17.13 -18.85 7.09
N SER A 19 -17.40 -17.80 6.31
CA SER A 19 -18.73 -17.42 5.83
C SER A 19 -19.19 -18.15 4.55
N GLY A 20 -18.38 -19.10 4.05
CA GLY A 20 -18.68 -19.86 2.83
C GLY A 20 -18.36 -19.11 1.53
N ARG A 21 -17.58 -18.04 1.59
CA ARG A 21 -17.13 -17.26 0.41
C ARG A 21 -15.68 -17.59 0.09
N LEU A 22 -15.38 -17.85 -1.17
CA LEU A 22 -14.00 -18.08 -1.62
C LEU A 22 -13.19 -16.78 -1.49
N ALA A 23 -12.01 -16.85 -0.87
CA ALA A 23 -11.10 -15.71 -0.72
C ALA A 23 -9.74 -16.00 -1.37
N LEU A 24 -9.13 -14.96 -1.95
CA LEU A 24 -7.77 -15.00 -2.48
C LEU A 24 -6.92 -14.00 -1.70
N PRO A 25 -6.21 -14.43 -0.64
CA PRO A 25 -5.26 -13.56 0.06
C PRO A 25 -4.02 -13.30 -0.81
N ILE A 26 -3.73 -12.02 -1.09
CA ILE A 26 -2.59 -11.59 -1.90
C ILE A 26 -1.67 -10.76 -1.02
N HIS A 27 -0.52 -11.32 -0.67
CA HIS A 27 0.49 -10.67 0.17
C HIS A 27 1.36 -9.74 -0.67
N GLU A 28 1.93 -8.69 -0.06
CA GLU A 28 2.79 -7.71 -0.76
C GLU A 28 4.04 -8.32 -1.43
N ARG A 29 4.37 -9.57 -1.07
CA ARG A 29 5.52 -10.35 -1.57
C ARG A 29 5.13 -11.57 -2.41
N THR A 30 3.86 -11.70 -2.80
CA THR A 30 3.44 -12.74 -3.74
C THR A 30 4.24 -12.61 -5.05
N GLU A 31 4.69 -13.72 -5.62
CA GLU A 31 5.51 -13.75 -6.85
C GLU A 31 4.95 -14.81 -7.82
N PRO A 32 4.60 -14.43 -9.07
CA PRO A 32 4.49 -13.06 -9.57
C PRO A 32 3.36 -12.30 -8.88
N HIS A 33 3.58 -11.01 -8.59
CA HIS A 33 2.52 -10.20 -8.00
C HIS A 33 1.54 -9.71 -9.08
N PRO A 34 0.22 -9.88 -8.89
CA PRO A 34 -0.75 -9.67 -9.98
C PRO A 34 -0.91 -8.20 -10.40
N VAL A 35 -0.64 -7.25 -9.51
CA VAL A 35 -0.90 -5.81 -9.74
C VAL A 35 0.34 -4.92 -9.66
N ARG A 36 1.54 -5.50 -9.64
CA ARG A 36 2.77 -4.79 -9.29
C ARG A 36 3.64 -4.57 -10.51
N ALA A 37 3.78 -3.33 -10.96
CA ALA A 37 4.45 -3.04 -12.22
C ALA A 37 5.96 -3.08 -12.15
N THR A 38 6.56 -2.78 -11.00
CA THR A 38 8.01 -2.87 -10.85
C THR A 38 8.55 -4.29 -11.02
N ASP A 39 7.71 -5.35 -11.03
CA ASP A 39 8.12 -6.76 -11.26
C ASP A 39 8.64 -6.98 -12.68
N ASP A 40 8.26 -6.13 -13.63
CA ASP A 40 8.74 -6.18 -15.00
C ASP A 40 10.05 -5.39 -15.21
N LEU A 41 10.56 -4.72 -14.18
CA LEU A 41 11.74 -3.87 -14.28
C LEU A 41 13.00 -4.62 -13.83
N GLU A 42 14.13 -4.29 -14.45
CA GLU A 42 15.44 -4.85 -14.09
C GLU A 42 15.86 -4.43 -12.68
N HIS A 43 15.64 -3.15 -12.36
CA HIS A 43 15.95 -2.52 -11.09
C HIS A 43 14.68 -2.27 -10.29
N TRP A 44 14.01 -3.34 -9.87
CA TRP A 44 12.79 -3.31 -9.06
C TRP A 44 12.83 -2.29 -7.89
N PHE A 45 13.95 -2.17 -7.15
CA PHE A 45 14.10 -1.25 -6.00
C PHE A 45 14.54 0.16 -6.39
N GLU A 46 14.95 0.35 -7.65
CA GLU A 46 15.41 1.62 -8.20
C GLU A 46 14.70 1.90 -9.54
N PRO A 47 13.36 1.91 -9.58
CA PRO A 47 12.61 1.97 -10.84
C PRO A 47 12.86 3.24 -11.66
N TRP A 48 13.41 4.29 -11.04
CA TRP A 48 13.89 5.51 -11.72
C TRP A 48 15.07 5.25 -12.69
N ARG A 49 15.70 4.07 -12.65
CA ARG A 49 16.74 3.68 -13.61
C ARG A 49 16.16 3.13 -14.91
N ASP A 50 14.95 2.57 -14.85
CA ASP A 50 14.36 1.83 -15.97
C ASP A 50 13.17 2.56 -16.61
N ALA A 51 12.47 3.39 -15.83
CA ALA A 51 11.25 4.05 -16.27
C ALA A 51 11.11 5.47 -15.71
N THR A 52 10.38 6.31 -16.45
CA THR A 52 9.83 7.56 -15.92
C THR A 52 8.64 7.29 -15.00
N PRO A 53 8.29 8.21 -14.09
CA PRO A 53 7.08 8.06 -13.27
C PRO A 53 5.80 7.83 -14.08
N ARG A 54 5.68 8.49 -15.25
CA ARG A 54 4.52 8.33 -16.13
C ARG A 54 4.44 6.92 -16.71
N GLN A 55 5.56 6.36 -17.14
CA GLN A 55 5.62 4.98 -17.64
C GLN A 55 5.26 3.98 -16.54
N LEU A 56 5.79 4.15 -15.32
CA LEU A 56 5.45 3.29 -14.19
C LEU A 56 3.94 3.35 -13.86
N ALA A 57 3.37 4.55 -13.80
CA ALA A 57 1.94 4.74 -13.56
C ALA A 57 1.08 4.05 -14.64
N SER A 58 1.45 4.18 -15.91
CA SER A 58 0.76 3.51 -17.02
C SER A 58 0.86 1.99 -16.93
N SER A 59 2.05 1.44 -16.66
CA SER A 59 2.25 -0.01 -16.49
C SER A 59 1.47 -0.57 -15.30
N ALA A 60 1.46 0.15 -14.18
CA ALA A 60 0.68 -0.22 -13.00
C ALA A 60 -0.82 -0.25 -13.31
N LEU A 61 -1.35 0.77 -13.98
CA LEU A 61 -2.77 0.79 -14.39
C LEU A 61 -3.12 -0.37 -15.34
N ALA A 62 -2.23 -0.72 -16.27
CA ALA A 62 -2.44 -1.87 -17.16
C ALA A 62 -2.51 -3.19 -16.39
N ARG A 63 -1.64 -3.39 -15.39
CA ARG A 63 -1.66 -4.57 -14.51
C ARG A 63 -2.92 -4.63 -13.65
N TRP A 64 -3.34 -3.51 -13.09
CA TRP A 64 -4.60 -3.44 -12.35
C TRP A 64 -5.82 -3.74 -13.25
N ALA A 65 -5.83 -3.25 -14.49
CA ALA A 65 -6.89 -3.55 -15.43
C ALA A 65 -6.95 -5.06 -15.77
N ALA A 66 -5.81 -5.69 -16.04
CA ALA A 66 -5.73 -7.13 -16.28
C ALA A 66 -6.19 -7.94 -15.06
N PHE A 67 -5.80 -7.51 -13.86
CA PHE A 67 -6.25 -8.11 -12.62
C PHE A 67 -7.76 -8.00 -12.42
N VAL A 68 -8.35 -6.83 -12.68
CA VAL A 68 -9.80 -6.60 -12.59
C VAL A 68 -10.56 -7.50 -13.56
N GLU A 69 -10.11 -7.59 -14.80
CA GLU A 69 -10.75 -8.46 -15.80
C GLU A 69 -10.69 -9.93 -15.39
N LYS A 70 -9.59 -10.40 -14.79
CA LYS A 70 -9.52 -11.75 -14.24
C LYS A 70 -10.47 -11.92 -13.05
N ALA A 71 -10.45 -10.99 -12.10
CA ALA A 71 -11.24 -11.07 -10.88
C ALA A 71 -12.76 -10.98 -11.14
N ARG A 72 -13.20 -10.27 -12.18
CA ARG A 72 -14.62 -10.21 -12.56
C ARG A 72 -15.19 -11.54 -13.04
N ASN A 73 -14.33 -12.43 -13.54
CA ASN A 73 -14.71 -13.74 -14.06
C ASN A 73 -14.52 -14.88 -13.04
N ASP A 74 -14.10 -14.55 -11.82
CA ASP A 74 -13.84 -15.48 -10.73
C ASP A 74 -14.81 -15.19 -9.56
N SER A 75 -15.35 -16.22 -8.94
CA SER A 75 -16.17 -16.07 -7.73
C SER A 75 -15.34 -15.80 -6.47
N THR A 76 -14.01 -15.88 -6.56
CA THR A 76 -13.08 -15.69 -5.46
C THR A 76 -12.84 -14.22 -5.17
N ILE A 77 -13.02 -13.81 -3.91
CA ILE A 77 -12.88 -12.43 -3.46
C ILE A 77 -11.40 -12.14 -3.16
N PRO A 78 -10.73 -11.25 -3.91
CA PRO A 78 -9.35 -10.91 -3.62
C PRO A 78 -9.21 -10.02 -2.38
N VAL A 79 -8.25 -10.34 -1.51
CA VAL A 79 -7.90 -9.53 -0.33
C VAL A 79 -6.43 -9.14 -0.43
N LEU A 80 -6.16 -7.90 -0.83
CA LEU A 80 -4.80 -7.42 -1.12
C LEU A 80 -4.15 -6.73 0.09
N ASP A 81 -2.87 -7.03 0.31
CA ASP A 81 -2.05 -6.38 1.32
C ASP A 81 -1.47 -5.04 0.82
N GLY A 82 -2.27 -3.97 0.98
CA GLY A 82 -1.81 -2.58 0.92
C GLY A 82 -1.44 -2.02 -0.44
N GLN A 83 -1.59 -2.76 -1.53
CA GLN A 83 -1.07 -2.43 -2.87
C GLN A 83 -1.67 -1.17 -3.51
N LEU A 84 -2.84 -0.71 -3.07
CA LEU A 84 -3.41 0.55 -3.55
C LEU A 84 -2.54 1.76 -3.17
N PHE A 85 -2.02 1.77 -1.93
CA PHE A 85 -1.20 2.86 -1.37
C PHE A 85 0.22 2.42 -0.99
N HIS A 86 0.67 1.29 -1.51
CA HIS A 86 2.04 0.79 -1.38
C HIS A 86 2.48 0.22 -2.73
N GLY A 87 3.67 -0.38 -2.82
CA GLY A 87 4.20 -0.86 -4.09
C GLY A 87 4.46 0.32 -5.03
N ASP A 88 3.80 0.32 -6.19
CA ASP A 88 4.02 1.31 -7.25
C ASP A 88 3.76 2.76 -6.79
N LEU A 89 2.79 3.01 -5.91
CA LEU A 89 2.58 4.37 -5.37
C LEU A 89 3.77 4.85 -4.54
N THR A 90 4.39 3.95 -3.76
CA THR A 90 5.60 4.29 -3.00
C THR A 90 6.73 4.63 -3.97
N HIS A 91 6.87 3.86 -5.05
CA HIS A 91 7.86 4.12 -6.08
C HIS A 91 7.62 5.45 -6.80
N LEU A 92 6.37 5.79 -7.15
CA LEU A 92 6.04 7.08 -7.75
C LEU A 92 6.50 8.25 -6.87
N LEU A 93 6.26 8.20 -5.55
CA LEU A 93 6.80 9.22 -4.65
C LEU A 93 8.34 9.23 -4.68
N LEU A 94 8.98 8.06 -4.52
CA LEU A 94 10.45 7.96 -4.45
C LEU A 94 11.14 8.44 -5.74
N MET A 95 10.52 8.22 -6.90
CA MET A 95 10.96 8.71 -8.21
C MET A 95 10.72 10.22 -8.40
N ASP A 96 10.26 10.92 -7.37
CA ASP A 96 9.97 12.35 -7.39
C ASP A 96 8.88 12.75 -8.40
N ALA A 97 7.85 11.91 -8.52
CA ALA A 97 6.70 12.20 -9.35
C ALA A 97 5.96 13.46 -8.86
N ASP A 98 5.46 14.25 -9.81
CA ASP A 98 4.61 15.39 -9.52
C ASP A 98 3.33 14.97 -8.77
N ALA A 99 2.87 15.77 -7.82
CA ALA A 99 1.70 15.47 -7.01
C ALA A 99 0.43 15.30 -7.86
N ALA A 100 0.27 16.05 -8.95
CA ALA A 100 -0.85 15.90 -9.88
C ALA A 100 -0.78 14.55 -10.61
N LEU A 101 0.42 14.11 -11.02
CA LEU A 101 0.58 12.78 -11.64
C LEU A 101 0.19 11.66 -10.66
N ILE A 102 0.60 11.77 -9.39
CA ILE A 102 0.24 10.80 -8.36
C ILE A 102 -1.28 10.78 -8.12
N ALA A 103 -1.91 11.95 -7.99
CA ALA A 103 -3.35 12.06 -7.80
C ALA A 103 -4.15 11.50 -8.99
N ASP A 104 -3.72 11.82 -10.22
CA ASP A 104 -4.32 11.30 -11.44
C ASP A 104 -4.18 9.78 -11.55
N TYR A 105 -3.02 9.23 -11.19
CA TYR A 105 -2.80 7.79 -11.12
C TYR A 105 -3.77 7.12 -10.14
N VAL A 106 -3.91 7.64 -8.91
CA VAL A 106 -4.81 7.06 -7.90
C VAL A 106 -6.27 7.18 -8.33
N ARG A 107 -6.67 8.30 -8.95
CA ARG A 107 -8.04 8.47 -9.49
C ARG A 107 -8.33 7.47 -10.61
N ALA A 108 -7.39 7.31 -11.54
CA ALA A 108 -7.49 6.33 -12.61
C ALA A 108 -7.54 4.90 -12.05
N LEU A 109 -6.72 4.60 -11.04
CA LEU A 109 -6.72 3.29 -10.37
C LEU A 109 -8.06 3.01 -9.70
N ALA A 110 -8.61 3.98 -8.95
CA ALA A 110 -9.93 3.86 -8.33
C ALA A 110 -11.03 3.58 -9.36
N ALA A 111 -11.00 4.26 -10.51
CA ALA A 111 -11.92 4.00 -11.61
C ALA A 111 -11.73 2.59 -12.22
N THR A 112 -10.49 2.15 -12.39
CA THR A 112 -10.15 0.81 -12.89
C THR A 112 -10.70 -0.29 -11.98
N VAL A 113 -10.59 -0.15 -10.66
CA VAL A 113 -11.05 -1.17 -9.70
C VAL A 113 -12.53 -1.09 -9.35
N ALA A 114 -13.21 0.03 -9.66
CA ALA A 114 -14.61 0.27 -9.31
C ALA A 114 -15.58 -0.87 -9.73
N PRO A 115 -15.43 -1.53 -10.89
CA PRO A 115 -16.30 -2.65 -11.27
C PRO A 115 -16.28 -3.84 -10.30
N LEU A 116 -15.24 -3.99 -9.46
CA LEU A 116 -15.17 -5.01 -8.41
C LEU A 116 -15.90 -4.62 -7.11
N SER A 117 -16.46 -3.41 -7.02
CA SER A 117 -17.02 -2.83 -5.79
C SER A 117 -16.06 -2.94 -4.59
N PRO A 118 -14.81 -2.44 -4.69
CA PRO A 118 -13.79 -2.68 -3.69
C PRO A 118 -14.07 -1.92 -2.39
N PHE A 119 -13.64 -2.51 -1.27
CA PHE A 119 -13.62 -1.87 0.04
C PHE A 119 -12.17 -1.56 0.44
N VAL A 120 -11.88 -0.28 0.68
CA VAL A 120 -10.53 0.19 1.05
C VAL A 120 -10.42 0.33 2.56
N LEU A 121 -9.60 -0.52 3.18
CA LEU A 121 -9.27 -0.44 4.60
C LEU A 121 -7.93 0.30 4.80
N TYR A 122 -7.96 1.43 5.49
CA TYR A 122 -6.79 2.25 5.78
C TYR A 122 -6.40 2.18 7.25
N LEU A 123 -5.32 1.46 7.55
CA LEU A 123 -4.78 1.34 8.91
C LEU A 123 -3.70 2.40 9.13
N TRP A 124 -3.87 3.24 10.14
CA TRP A 124 -2.96 4.34 10.42
C TRP A 124 -2.64 4.46 11.91
N GLN A 125 -1.54 5.16 12.21
CA GLN A 125 -1.09 5.46 13.58
C GLN A 125 -0.90 6.96 13.70
N GLU A 126 -1.44 7.54 14.77
CA GLU A 126 -1.39 8.98 15.03
C GLU A 126 0.03 9.53 15.06
N ASP A 127 0.92 8.89 15.84
CA ASP A 127 2.32 9.28 15.92
C ASP A 127 3.18 8.41 14.99
N VAL A 128 3.44 8.93 13.78
CA VAL A 128 4.28 8.29 12.76
C VAL A 128 5.70 8.02 13.27
N GLU A 129 6.27 8.92 14.07
CA GLU A 129 7.63 8.75 14.57
C GLU A 129 7.69 7.62 15.60
N LYS A 130 6.78 7.64 16.58
CA LYS A 130 6.66 6.56 17.56
C LYS A 130 6.42 5.22 16.87
N ALA A 131 5.51 5.17 15.90
CA ALA A 131 5.23 3.99 15.09
C ALA A 131 6.49 3.41 14.44
N ILE A 132 7.28 4.25 13.76
CA ILE A 132 8.50 3.84 13.09
C ILE A 132 9.53 3.36 14.09
N ARG A 133 9.77 4.12 15.17
CA ARG A 133 10.72 3.76 16.22
C ARG A 133 10.39 2.42 16.87
N THR A 134 9.10 2.17 17.17
CA THR A 134 8.66 0.88 17.69
C THR A 134 8.99 -0.26 16.72
N VAL A 135 8.69 -0.11 15.42
CA VAL A 135 9.02 -1.12 14.41
C VAL A 135 10.53 -1.31 14.29
N CYS A 136 11.32 -0.24 14.35
CA CYS A 136 12.78 -0.31 14.35
C CYS A 136 13.30 -1.13 15.53
N THR A 137 12.75 -0.92 16.73
CA THR A 137 13.10 -1.70 17.93
C THR A 137 12.72 -3.17 17.77
N GLU A 138 11.53 -3.47 17.23
CA GLU A 138 11.05 -4.84 17.03
C GLU A 138 11.82 -5.61 15.94
N ARG A 139 12.31 -4.91 14.90
CA ARG A 139 12.94 -5.53 13.71
C ARG A 139 14.47 -5.52 13.72
N GLY A 140 15.08 -4.72 14.59
CA GLY A 140 16.53 -4.63 14.74
C GLY A 140 17.24 -3.80 13.67
N PRO A 141 18.54 -3.49 13.89
CA PRO A 141 19.29 -2.51 13.10
C PRO A 141 19.51 -2.90 11.64
N GLU A 142 19.64 -4.19 11.32
CA GLU A 142 19.82 -4.66 9.93
C GLU A 142 18.62 -4.29 9.06
N TRP A 143 17.41 -4.52 9.59
CA TRP A 143 16.18 -4.15 8.90
C TRP A 143 16.03 -2.64 8.74
N VAL A 144 16.44 -1.86 9.75
CA VAL A 144 16.43 -0.38 9.67
C VAL A 144 17.39 0.09 8.58
N ASN A 145 18.62 -0.41 8.58
CA ASN A 145 19.63 -0.06 7.58
C ASN A 145 19.15 -0.42 6.18
N TYR A 146 18.55 -1.59 6.00
CA TYR A 146 17.93 -1.95 4.73
C TYR A 146 16.91 -0.90 4.28
N GLN A 147 15.93 -0.57 5.12
CA GLN A 147 14.86 0.39 4.79
C GLN A 147 15.39 1.79 4.49
N VAL A 148 16.40 2.25 5.25
CA VAL A 148 17.06 3.54 5.04
C VAL A 148 17.80 3.55 3.71
N ASN A 149 18.62 2.53 3.44
CA ASN A 149 19.52 2.51 2.29
C ASN A 149 18.78 2.57 0.96
N TRP A 150 17.72 1.75 0.79
CA TRP A 150 17.03 1.73 -0.51
C TRP A 150 16.05 2.90 -0.67
N LYS A 151 15.32 3.29 0.38
CA LYS A 151 14.31 4.37 0.26
C LYS A 151 14.96 5.74 0.14
N LEU A 152 16.00 6.01 0.92
CA LEU A 152 16.62 7.33 0.91
C LEU A 152 17.54 7.55 -0.29
N ALA A 153 17.83 6.50 -1.07
CA ALA A 153 18.47 6.61 -2.38
C ALA A 153 17.52 7.14 -3.48
N GLY A 154 16.20 7.12 -3.26
CA GLY A 154 15.22 7.61 -4.22
C GLY A 154 15.37 9.12 -4.51
N PRO A 155 15.21 9.58 -5.77
CA PRO A 155 15.32 10.98 -6.16
C PRO A 155 14.61 11.99 -5.24
N TYR A 156 13.39 11.66 -4.78
CA TYR A 156 12.64 12.52 -3.86
C TYR A 156 13.37 12.74 -2.53
N CYS A 157 13.83 11.66 -1.90
CA CYS A 157 14.53 11.72 -0.62
C CYS A 157 15.88 12.45 -0.74
N VAL A 158 16.58 12.24 -1.86
CA VAL A 158 17.83 12.94 -2.17
C VAL A 158 17.60 14.44 -2.27
N ARG A 159 16.56 14.87 -3.01
CA ARG A 159 16.19 16.29 -3.14
C ARG A 159 15.82 16.92 -1.79
N GLN A 160 15.10 16.19 -0.93
CA GLN A 160 14.75 16.66 0.42
C GLN A 160 15.92 16.64 1.41
N GLY A 161 17.06 16.04 1.05
CA GLY A 161 18.22 15.91 1.94
C GLY A 161 17.99 14.91 3.08
N TYR A 162 17.08 13.96 2.94
CA TYR A 162 16.76 12.98 3.97
C TYR A 162 17.90 12.00 4.22
N ARG A 163 18.27 11.80 5.48
CA ARG A 163 19.37 10.92 5.90
C ARG A 163 19.05 10.14 7.17
N GLY A 164 19.51 8.87 7.21
CA GLY A 164 19.39 7.99 8.37
C GLY A 164 17.94 7.77 8.83
N LEU A 165 17.77 7.37 10.08
CA LEU A 165 16.43 7.12 10.64
C LEU A 165 15.55 8.39 10.65
N ALA A 166 16.14 9.56 10.89
CA ALA A 166 15.39 10.82 10.85
C ALA A 166 14.81 11.10 9.46
N GLY A 167 15.59 10.90 8.40
CA GLY A 167 15.12 11.01 7.02
C GLY A 167 14.03 9.99 6.69
N LEU A 168 14.15 8.75 7.19
CA LEU A 168 13.09 7.75 7.03
C LEU A 168 11.80 8.18 7.71
N ILE A 169 11.87 8.76 8.91
CA ILE A 169 10.70 9.30 9.62
C ILE A 169 10.05 10.43 8.81
N SER A 170 10.84 11.38 8.30
CA SER A 170 10.33 12.47 7.45
C SER A 170 9.64 11.93 6.19
N LEU A 171 10.26 10.99 5.48
CA LEU A 171 9.64 10.35 4.31
C LEU A 171 8.26 9.75 4.63
N TYR A 172 8.10 9.09 5.78
CA TYR A 172 6.82 8.51 6.15
C TYR A 172 5.79 9.54 6.65
N ARG A 173 6.22 10.70 7.16
CA ARG A 173 5.32 11.83 7.40
C ARG A 173 4.80 12.38 6.07
N ASP A 174 5.68 12.62 5.11
CA ASP A 174 5.27 13.06 3.76
C ASP A 174 4.33 12.03 3.11
N TYR A 175 4.66 10.74 3.24
CA TYR A 175 3.82 9.67 2.71
C TYR A 175 2.47 9.59 3.41
N ARG A 176 2.41 9.89 4.71
CA ARG A 176 1.16 9.94 5.45
C ARG A 176 0.28 11.09 4.93
N ASP A 177 0.84 12.29 4.82
CA ASP A 177 0.12 13.46 4.33
C ASP A 177 -0.37 13.29 2.88
N LEU A 178 0.42 12.59 2.05
CA LEU A 178 0.00 12.20 0.71
C LEU A 178 -1.16 11.20 0.74
N THR A 179 -1.02 10.11 1.49
CA THR A 179 -2.02 9.03 1.51
C THR A 179 -3.31 9.41 2.21
N ASP A 180 -3.28 10.31 3.20
CA ASP A 180 -4.50 10.84 3.84
C ASP A 180 -5.34 11.63 2.83
N ARG A 181 -4.73 12.56 2.09
CA ARG A 181 -5.43 13.32 1.03
C ARG A 181 -5.99 12.42 -0.06
N LEU A 182 -5.18 11.47 -0.54
CA LEU A 182 -5.62 10.51 -1.55
C LEU A 182 -6.77 9.63 -1.01
N PHE A 183 -6.70 9.20 0.25
CA PHE A 183 -7.76 8.43 0.89
C PHE A 183 -9.05 9.21 1.01
N GLU A 184 -9.01 10.50 1.32
CA GLU A 184 -10.19 11.37 1.35
C GLU A 184 -10.85 11.50 -0.02
N GLU A 185 -10.05 11.64 -1.08
CA GLU A 185 -10.52 11.90 -2.45
C GLU A 185 -11.06 10.66 -3.18
N ILE A 186 -10.64 9.44 -2.85
CA ILE A 186 -11.08 8.24 -3.60
C ILE A 186 -12.58 7.97 -3.43
N PRO A 187 -13.35 7.78 -4.53
CA PRO A 187 -14.79 7.53 -4.49
C PRO A 187 -15.11 6.03 -4.32
N LEU A 188 -14.44 5.37 -3.38
CA LEU A 188 -14.63 3.94 -3.08
C LEU A 188 -15.23 3.77 -1.69
N ALA A 189 -15.93 2.65 -1.45
CA ALA A 189 -16.31 2.25 -0.10
C ALA A 189 -15.03 2.10 0.73
N LYS A 190 -14.96 2.78 1.87
CA LYS A 190 -13.70 2.92 2.61
C LYS A 190 -13.91 3.11 4.11
N MET A 191 -12.93 2.66 4.88
CA MET A 191 -12.87 2.84 6.33
C MET A 191 -11.43 3.04 6.76
N ALA A 192 -11.21 4.01 7.66
CA ALA A 192 -9.92 4.23 8.31
C ALA A 192 -9.98 3.79 9.77
N ILE A 193 -8.94 3.11 10.25
CA ILE A 193 -8.80 2.71 11.66
C ILE A 193 -7.47 3.25 12.18
N GLU A 194 -7.57 4.14 13.18
CA GLU A 194 -6.45 4.51 14.04
C GLU A 194 -6.12 3.31 14.92
N ASN A 195 -4.89 2.80 14.84
CA ASN A 195 -4.51 1.56 15.51
C ASN A 195 -3.31 1.67 16.45
N SER A 196 -2.97 2.88 16.91
CA SER A 196 -1.86 3.10 17.85
C SER A 196 -2.03 2.33 19.16
N ARG A 197 -3.28 2.13 19.62
CA ARG A 197 -3.57 1.37 20.84
C ARG A 197 -3.42 -0.15 20.70
N ARG A 198 -3.25 -0.68 19.48
CA ARG A 198 -3.13 -2.13 19.19
C ARG A 198 -4.29 -2.97 19.76
N GLU A 199 -5.51 -2.42 19.85
CA GLU A 199 -6.72 -3.10 20.31
C GLU A 199 -7.32 -4.01 19.21
N TRP A 200 -6.53 -4.98 18.74
CA TRP A 200 -6.83 -5.76 17.52
C TRP A 200 -8.20 -6.43 17.51
N ALA A 201 -8.66 -6.96 18.65
CA ALA A 201 -9.98 -7.57 18.74
C ALA A 201 -11.12 -6.55 18.48
N ALA A 202 -10.95 -5.30 18.91
CA ALA A 202 -11.92 -4.25 18.63
C ALA A 202 -11.91 -3.84 17.15
N TYR A 203 -10.72 -3.67 16.58
CA TYR A 203 -10.55 -3.32 15.16
C TYR A 203 -11.09 -4.41 14.23
N GLN A 204 -10.83 -5.67 14.55
CA GLN A 204 -11.38 -6.82 13.82
C GLN A 204 -12.91 -6.82 13.82
N ARG A 205 -13.57 -6.56 14.96
CA ARG A 205 -15.04 -6.44 15.01
C ARG A 205 -15.57 -5.29 14.16
N GLN A 206 -14.89 -4.14 14.15
CA GLN A 206 -15.27 -3.01 13.30
C GLN A 206 -15.16 -3.37 11.81
N ILE A 207 -14.07 -4.04 11.41
CA ILE A 207 -13.85 -4.53 10.05
C ILE A 207 -14.94 -5.51 9.63
N MET A 208 -15.25 -6.51 10.46
CA MET A 208 -16.29 -7.49 10.18
C MET A 208 -17.66 -6.83 9.98
N THR A 209 -18.02 -5.90 10.88
CA THR A 209 -19.25 -5.11 10.79
C THR A 209 -19.32 -4.32 9.48
N ALA A 210 -18.23 -3.65 9.10
CA ALA A 210 -18.16 -2.86 7.87
C ALA A 210 -18.23 -3.71 6.59
N LEU A 211 -17.71 -4.94 6.64
CA LEU A 211 -17.74 -5.90 5.52
C LEU A 211 -19.03 -6.74 5.47
N GLY A 212 -19.89 -6.64 6.49
CA GLY A 212 -21.11 -7.45 6.61
C GLY A 212 -20.81 -8.95 6.76
N LEU A 213 -19.74 -9.27 7.50
CA LEU A 213 -19.29 -10.64 7.81
C LEU A 213 -19.49 -10.96 9.29
#